data_AF-A0A1G5KKX7-F1
#
_entry.id   AF-A0A1G5KKX7-F1
#
_cell.length_a   1.000
_cell.length_b   1.000
_cell.length_c   1.000
_cell.angle_alpha   90.00
_cell.angle_beta   90.00
_cell.angle_gamma   90.00
#
_symmetry.space_group_name_H-M   'P 1'
#
loop_
_entity.id
_entity.type
_entity.pdbx_description
1 polymer ?
#
loop_
_entity_poly.entity_id
_entity_poly.type
_entity_poly.pdbx_seq_one_letter_code
_entity_poly.pdbx_strand_id
1 'polypeptide(L)'
;MQKTTFILLILFAFGCTKKEHLIEIYTFKTRANNLNGINAEKYLLDNKKIDPEFIYEIGKTTTIDTLKQELIYAGEFKIEVTNLNTLPFITDKEILSLDTEQSKLKLSKSACEKISQLPGFHREGLQFVITDNRIPIFSGYFWSTFSSYGSHWYCLSYKPKQENCNEQFFDLTKADGMKSPMGTRVNFRNFNKMVESFKYSNRLNK
;
A
#
# COMPACT_ATOMS: atom_id res chain seq x y z
N MET A 1 28.55 -67.69 -7.21
CA MET A 1 27.81 -66.75 -6.35
C MET A 1 28.60 -65.46 -6.24
N GLN A 2 28.35 -64.50 -7.13
CA GLN A 2 28.94 -63.16 -7.05
C GLN A 2 27.89 -62.20 -6.49
N LYS A 3 28.25 -61.58 -5.37
CA LYS A 3 27.39 -60.70 -4.57
C LYS A 3 27.14 -59.40 -5.33
N THR A 4 25.87 -59.06 -5.36
CA THR A 4 25.24 -57.77 -5.63
C THR A 4 26.08 -56.59 -5.17
N THR A 5 26.24 -55.57 -6.02
CA THR A 5 26.57 -54.21 -5.58
C THR A 5 25.71 -53.24 -6.38
N PHE A 6 24.54 -52.95 -5.82
CA PHE A 6 23.62 -51.91 -6.25
C PHE A 6 24.11 -50.61 -5.60
N ILE A 7 24.86 -49.77 -6.31
CA ILE A 7 25.20 -48.42 -5.82
C ILE A 7 24.12 -47.47 -6.31
N LEU A 8 23.26 -47.13 -5.35
CA LEU A 8 22.16 -46.19 -5.41
C LEU A 8 22.71 -44.77 -5.69
N LEU A 9 22.63 -44.30 -6.93
CA LEU A 9 22.98 -42.94 -7.32
C LEU A 9 21.78 -42.00 -7.07
N ILE A 10 21.44 -41.79 -5.79
CA ILE A 10 20.46 -40.78 -5.35
C ILE A 10 21.22 -39.69 -4.60
N LEU A 11 22.00 -38.89 -5.32
CA LEU A 11 22.61 -37.68 -4.80
C LEU A 11 22.51 -36.60 -5.88
N PHE A 12 21.97 -35.44 -5.49
CA PHE A 12 21.91 -34.16 -6.23
C PHE A 12 20.70 -33.86 -7.13
N ALA A 13 19.48 -33.94 -6.56
CA ALA A 13 18.35 -33.15 -7.06
C ALA A 13 17.69 -32.27 -5.97
N PHE A 14 18.46 -31.85 -4.94
CA PHE A 14 18.10 -30.64 -4.18
C PHE A 14 18.45 -29.42 -5.04
N GLY A 15 17.74 -29.26 -6.16
CA GLY A 15 17.67 -27.99 -6.85
C GLY A 15 17.16 -26.98 -5.83
N CYS A 16 18.01 -26.01 -5.47
CA CYS A 16 17.58 -24.84 -4.74
C CYS A 16 16.59 -24.11 -5.64
N THR A 17 15.30 -24.45 -5.54
CA THR A 17 14.25 -23.69 -6.19
C THR A 17 14.31 -22.31 -5.57
N LYS A 18 14.77 -21.32 -6.35
CA LYS A 18 14.67 -19.92 -5.94
C LYS A 18 13.25 -19.70 -5.47
N LYS A 19 13.09 -19.30 -4.20
CA LYS A 19 11.77 -19.04 -3.65
C LYS A 19 11.11 -17.98 -4.52
N GLU A 20 9.99 -18.33 -5.11
CA GLU A 20 9.27 -17.43 -6.00
C GLU A 20 8.83 -16.20 -5.19
N HIS A 21 9.10 -15.01 -5.71
CA HIS A 21 8.70 -13.76 -5.07
C HIS A 21 7.29 -13.40 -5.50
N LEU A 22 6.32 -13.71 -4.65
CA LEU A 22 4.91 -13.41 -4.87
C LEU A 22 4.60 -12.02 -4.33
N ILE A 23 4.61 -11.01 -5.20
CA ILE A 23 4.37 -9.62 -4.83
C ILE A 23 2.89 -9.31 -4.99
N GLU A 24 2.20 -8.89 -3.94
CA GLU A 24 0.73 -8.70 -3.98
C GLU A 24 0.32 -7.42 -3.24
N ILE A 25 -0.81 -6.83 -3.61
CA ILE A 25 -1.40 -5.70 -2.89
C ILE A 25 -2.66 -6.16 -2.16
N TYR A 26 -2.68 -6.01 -0.85
CA TYR A 26 -3.82 -6.31 0.02
C TYR A 26 -4.46 -5.02 0.52
N THR A 27 -5.78 -5.07 0.70
CA THR A 27 -6.56 -4.08 1.46
C THR A 27 -6.95 -4.67 2.81
N PHE A 28 -7.44 -3.83 3.71
CA PHE A 28 -7.81 -4.24 5.07
C PHE A 28 -9.29 -4.62 5.17
N LYS A 29 -9.62 -5.54 6.07
CA LYS A 29 -11.00 -5.87 6.47
C LYS A 29 -11.65 -4.70 7.22
N THR A 30 -10.86 -4.10 8.11
CA THR A 30 -11.24 -2.91 8.89
C THR A 30 -10.10 -1.91 8.84
N ARG A 31 -10.43 -0.61 8.82
CA ARG A 31 -9.43 0.46 8.74
C ARG A 31 -8.46 0.38 9.93
N ALA A 32 -7.16 0.33 9.64
CA ALA A 32 -6.11 0.38 10.65
C ALA A 32 -6.01 1.79 11.23
N ASN A 33 -5.75 1.87 12.54
CA ASN A 33 -5.62 3.13 13.24
C ASN A 33 -4.38 3.91 12.77
N ASN A 34 -4.53 5.22 12.71
CA ASN A 34 -3.45 6.14 12.45
C ASN A 34 -2.47 6.17 13.66
N LEU A 35 -1.18 6.16 13.38
CA LEU A 35 -0.09 6.22 14.35
C LEU A 35 0.40 7.65 14.56
N ASN A 36 0.10 8.57 13.65
CA ASN A 36 0.45 9.98 13.79
C ASN A 36 -0.62 10.73 14.59
N GLY A 37 -0.20 11.61 15.49
CA GLY A 37 -1.11 12.44 16.29
C GLY A 37 -1.84 11.69 17.40
N ILE A 38 -2.86 12.32 17.98
CA ILE A 38 -3.74 11.75 18.99
C ILE A 38 -5.16 11.61 18.44
N ASN A 39 -5.98 10.72 19.00
CA ASN A 39 -7.37 10.54 18.55
C ASN A 39 -8.14 11.87 18.58
N ALA A 40 -8.68 12.28 17.43
CA ALA A 40 -9.29 13.59 17.26
C ALA A 40 -10.63 13.70 18.01
N GLU A 41 -11.46 12.67 17.96
CA GLU A 41 -12.74 12.62 18.70
C GLU A 41 -12.52 12.88 20.19
N LYS A 42 -11.64 12.10 20.83
CA LYS A 42 -11.30 12.28 22.24
C LYS A 42 -10.76 13.69 22.53
N TYR A 43 -9.80 14.15 21.74
CA TYR A 43 -9.18 15.46 21.97
C TYR A 43 -10.20 16.60 21.86
N LEU A 44 -11.06 16.58 20.85
CA LEU A 44 -12.03 17.64 20.60
C LEU A 44 -13.14 17.64 21.65
N LEU A 45 -13.64 16.47 22.05
CA LEU A 45 -14.62 16.35 23.15
C LEU A 45 -14.07 16.89 24.47
N ASP A 46 -12.81 16.56 24.80
CA ASP A 46 -12.20 16.95 26.07
C ASP A 46 -11.86 18.45 26.13
N ASN A 47 -11.57 19.10 24.99
CA ASN A 47 -10.97 20.44 24.97
C ASN A 47 -11.83 21.53 24.34
N LYS A 48 -12.92 21.19 23.63
CA LYS A 48 -13.69 22.16 22.86
C LYS A 48 -15.18 21.82 22.87
N LYS A 49 -16.04 22.85 22.99
CA LYS A 49 -17.50 22.73 22.74
C LYS A 49 -17.74 22.59 21.24
N ILE A 50 -17.32 21.48 20.65
CA ILE A 50 -17.50 21.21 19.22
C ILE A 50 -18.85 20.58 18.98
N ASP A 51 -19.42 20.92 17.83
CA ASP A 51 -20.63 20.31 17.30
C ASP A 51 -20.49 18.77 17.24
N PRO A 52 -21.36 18.01 17.93
CA PRO A 52 -21.39 16.55 17.85
C PRO A 52 -21.48 16.02 16.42
N GLU A 53 -22.12 16.76 15.51
CA GLU A 53 -22.23 16.38 14.09
C GLU A 53 -20.85 16.42 13.40
N PHE A 54 -20.05 17.45 13.66
CA PHE A 54 -18.67 17.52 13.17
C PHE A 54 -17.80 16.37 13.72
N ILE A 55 -18.00 15.98 14.98
CA ILE A 55 -17.26 14.87 15.60
C ILE A 55 -17.63 13.52 14.96
N TYR A 56 -18.90 13.32 14.67
CA TYR A 56 -19.35 12.15 13.91
C TYR A 56 -18.76 12.16 12.50
N GLU A 57 -18.75 13.32 11.85
CA GLU A 57 -18.21 13.48 10.52
C GLU A 57 -16.72 13.20 10.45
N ILE A 58 -15.86 13.65 11.37
CA ILE A 58 -14.40 13.41 11.24
C ILE A 58 -14.01 11.93 11.20
N GLY A 59 -14.82 11.03 11.77
CA GLY A 59 -14.58 9.59 11.79
C GLY A 59 -13.60 9.13 12.87
N LYS A 60 -13.87 7.94 13.42
CA LYS A 60 -13.18 7.39 14.62
C LYS A 60 -11.67 7.15 14.47
N THR A 61 -11.20 7.02 13.24
CA THR A 61 -9.78 6.73 12.94
C THR A 61 -8.95 7.98 12.66
N THR A 62 -9.60 9.15 12.61
CA THR A 62 -8.94 10.44 12.41
C THR A 62 -8.21 10.86 13.66
N THR A 63 -6.99 11.34 13.47
CA THR A 63 -6.17 11.89 14.54
C THR A 63 -5.93 13.37 14.31
N ILE A 64 -5.37 14.05 15.29
CA ILE A 64 -4.99 15.45 15.23
C ILE A 64 -3.50 15.59 15.58
N ASP A 65 -2.77 16.33 14.75
CA ASP A 65 -1.46 16.86 15.10
C ASP A 65 -1.71 18.11 15.96
N THR A 66 -1.50 18.02 17.28
CA THR A 66 -1.75 19.15 18.18
C THR A 66 -0.70 20.26 18.07
N LEU A 67 0.48 19.97 17.51
CA LEU A 67 1.52 20.97 17.28
C LEU A 67 1.20 21.80 16.03
N LYS A 68 0.75 21.14 14.96
CA LYS A 68 0.34 21.80 13.70
C LYS A 68 -1.12 22.25 13.70
N GLN A 69 -1.91 21.80 14.66
CA GLN A 69 -3.37 21.98 14.73
C GLN A 69 -4.11 21.50 13.46
N GLU A 70 -3.70 20.34 12.92
CA GLU A 70 -4.22 19.78 11.67
C GLU A 70 -4.85 18.40 11.90
N LEU A 71 -6.00 18.14 11.28
CA LEU A 71 -6.61 16.80 11.24
C LEU A 71 -5.85 15.90 10.26
N ILE A 72 -5.60 14.66 10.68
CA ILE A 72 -4.89 13.64 9.92
C ILE A 72 -5.86 12.51 9.60
N TYR A 73 -6.44 12.57 8.40
CA TYR A 73 -7.37 11.54 7.93
C TYR A 73 -6.64 10.30 7.40
N ALA A 74 -5.44 10.46 6.85
CA ALA A 74 -4.66 9.39 6.21
C ALA A 74 -3.18 9.49 6.58
N GLY A 75 -2.84 9.14 7.82
CA GLY A 75 -1.45 9.06 8.31
C GLY A 75 -0.89 7.65 8.27
N GLU A 76 0.33 7.50 8.77
CA GLU A 76 0.98 6.21 8.97
C GLU A 76 0.09 5.28 9.81
N PHE A 77 0.07 3.99 9.51
CA PHE A 77 -0.76 3.02 10.23
C PHE A 77 0.00 1.73 10.51
N LYS A 78 -0.37 1.07 11.62
CA LYS A 78 0.19 -0.24 11.97
C LYS A 78 -0.41 -1.32 11.07
N ILE A 79 0.46 -2.16 10.50
CA ILE A 79 0.05 -3.29 9.67
C ILE A 79 -0.12 -4.52 10.56
N GLU A 80 -1.36 -4.99 10.68
CA GLU A 80 -1.67 -6.27 11.31
C GLU A 80 -2.10 -7.25 10.23
N VAL A 81 -1.25 -8.21 9.89
CA VAL A 81 -1.47 -9.15 8.77
C VAL A 81 -2.79 -9.91 8.90
N THR A 82 -3.23 -10.18 10.13
CA THR A 82 -4.53 -10.80 10.45
C THR A 82 -5.74 -9.96 10.04
N ASN A 83 -5.59 -8.64 9.97
CA ASN A 83 -6.61 -7.68 9.54
C ASN A 83 -6.61 -7.43 8.02
N LEU A 84 -5.66 -8.01 7.26
CA LEU A 84 -5.71 -7.96 5.80
C LEU A 84 -6.85 -8.87 5.29
N ASN A 85 -7.44 -8.49 4.15
CA ASN A 85 -8.37 -9.35 3.42
C ASN A 85 -7.68 -10.68 3.04
N THR A 86 -8.43 -11.78 3.00
CA THR A 86 -7.86 -13.12 2.76
C THR A 86 -7.25 -13.23 1.37
N LEU A 87 -7.90 -12.62 0.38
CA LEU A 87 -7.45 -12.55 -1.01
C LEU A 87 -6.81 -11.19 -1.30
N PRO A 88 -5.77 -11.15 -2.15
CA PRO A 88 -5.18 -9.89 -2.58
C PRO A 88 -6.16 -9.08 -3.42
N PHE A 89 -6.11 -7.76 -3.28
CA PHE A 89 -6.85 -6.84 -4.15
C PHE A 89 -6.21 -6.82 -5.54
N ILE A 90 -4.88 -6.70 -5.60
CA ILE A 90 -4.07 -6.82 -6.82
C ILE A 90 -3.15 -8.04 -6.65
N THR A 91 -3.24 -8.99 -7.57
CA THR A 91 -2.44 -10.23 -7.58
C THR A 91 -1.03 -9.99 -8.13
N ASP A 92 -0.14 -10.97 -7.97
CA ASP A 92 1.23 -10.89 -8.48
C ASP A 92 1.34 -10.68 -9.99
N LYS A 93 0.52 -11.38 -10.77
CA LYS A 93 0.49 -11.26 -12.24
C LYS A 93 0.01 -9.89 -12.71
N GLU A 94 -0.68 -9.16 -11.84
CA GLU A 94 -1.22 -7.84 -12.12
C GLU A 94 -0.21 -6.71 -11.81
N ILE A 95 0.88 -7.02 -11.11
CA ILE A 95 1.98 -6.10 -10.80
C ILE A 95 3.12 -6.35 -11.77
N LEU A 96 3.33 -5.41 -12.70
CA LEU A 96 4.21 -5.61 -13.84
C LEU A 96 5.63 -5.11 -13.59
N SER A 97 5.77 -3.89 -13.06
CA SER A 97 7.09 -3.35 -12.70
C SER A 97 7.03 -2.23 -11.67
N LEU A 98 8.15 -2.02 -10.99
CA LEU A 98 8.41 -0.86 -10.15
C LEU A 98 9.50 -0.02 -10.82
N ASP A 99 9.19 1.23 -11.15
CA ASP A 99 10.15 2.22 -11.61
C ASP A 99 10.57 3.10 -10.41
N THR A 100 11.81 2.92 -9.97
CA THR A 100 12.33 3.59 -8.77
C THR A 100 12.83 5.02 -9.04
N GLU A 101 13.15 5.39 -10.28
CA GLU A 101 13.59 6.75 -10.63
C GLU A 101 12.39 7.69 -10.82
N GLN A 102 11.34 7.19 -11.47
CA GLN A 102 10.09 7.92 -11.66
C GLN A 102 9.13 7.79 -10.48
N SER A 103 9.39 6.84 -9.57
CA SER A 103 8.51 6.53 -8.44
C SER A 103 7.12 6.08 -8.89
N LYS A 104 7.09 5.06 -9.74
CA LYS A 104 5.85 4.57 -10.35
C LYS A 104 5.72 3.06 -10.27
N LEU A 105 4.48 2.59 -10.13
CA LEU A 105 4.13 1.18 -10.21
C LEU A 105 3.36 0.92 -11.50
N LYS A 106 3.90 0.06 -12.37
CA LYS A 106 3.20 -0.38 -13.59
C LYS A 106 2.26 -1.53 -13.23
N LEU A 107 0.98 -1.36 -13.54
CA LEU A 107 -0.06 -2.34 -13.24
C LEU A 107 -0.79 -2.75 -14.52
N SER A 108 -1.26 -4.00 -14.53
CA SER A 108 -2.01 -4.56 -15.65
C SER A 108 -3.35 -3.84 -15.87
N LYS A 109 -3.98 -4.12 -17.01
CA LYS A 109 -5.33 -3.65 -17.33
C LYS A 109 -6.35 -3.98 -16.23
N SER A 110 -6.41 -5.24 -15.79
CA SER A 110 -7.37 -5.69 -14.77
C SER A 110 -7.14 -5.01 -13.41
N ALA A 111 -5.89 -4.77 -13.04
CA ALA A 111 -5.55 -4.02 -11.84
C ALA A 111 -6.06 -2.59 -11.91
N CYS A 112 -5.87 -1.94 -13.06
CA CYS A 112 -6.34 -0.60 -13.25
C CYS A 112 -7.87 -0.51 -13.19
N GLU A 113 -8.59 -1.45 -13.82
CA GLU A 113 -10.05 -1.50 -13.76
C GLU A 113 -10.55 -1.64 -12.31
N LYS A 114 -9.88 -2.43 -11.46
CA LYS A 114 -10.19 -2.52 -10.03
C LYS A 114 -9.97 -1.19 -9.31
N ILE A 115 -8.84 -0.53 -9.57
CA ILE A 115 -8.48 0.74 -8.92
C ILE A 115 -9.41 1.88 -9.39
N SER A 116 -9.79 1.93 -10.68
CA SER A 116 -10.65 2.98 -11.22
C SER A 116 -12.08 2.90 -10.69
N GLN A 117 -12.51 1.73 -10.23
CA GLN A 117 -13.80 1.52 -9.56
C GLN A 117 -13.82 1.99 -8.10
N LEU A 118 -12.66 2.32 -7.51
CA LEU A 118 -12.62 2.88 -6.16
C LEU A 118 -13.34 4.24 -6.09
N PRO A 119 -13.98 4.58 -4.96
CA PRO A 119 -14.71 5.84 -4.80
C PRO A 119 -13.84 7.06 -5.11
N GLY A 120 -14.37 8.03 -5.85
CA GLY A 120 -13.63 9.23 -6.23
C GLY A 120 -13.43 10.24 -5.11
N PHE A 121 -14.30 10.23 -4.11
CA PHE A 121 -14.24 11.13 -2.96
C PHE A 121 -14.22 10.31 -1.68
N HIS A 122 -13.05 10.24 -1.04
CA HIS A 122 -12.91 9.59 0.26
C HIS A 122 -11.80 10.30 1.04
N ARG A 123 -12.18 11.11 2.04
CA ARG A 123 -11.25 11.89 2.88
C ARG A 123 -10.11 11.07 3.49
N GLU A 124 -10.38 9.80 3.72
CA GLU A 124 -9.54 8.86 4.43
C GLU A 124 -8.71 7.97 3.48
N GLY A 125 -8.98 8.02 2.18
CA GLY A 125 -8.44 7.09 1.18
C GLY A 125 -8.76 5.61 1.50
N LEU A 126 -8.25 4.70 0.67
CA LEU A 126 -8.31 3.26 0.95
C LEU A 126 -6.91 2.73 1.29
N GLN A 127 -6.72 2.21 2.50
CA GLN A 127 -5.45 1.64 2.96
C GLN A 127 -5.08 0.39 2.16
N PHE A 128 -3.81 0.29 1.79
CA PHE A 128 -3.24 -0.91 1.18
C PHE A 128 -1.87 -1.25 1.77
N VAL A 129 -1.48 -2.51 1.56
CA VAL A 129 -0.14 -3.01 1.86
C VAL A 129 0.35 -3.79 0.65
N ILE A 130 1.57 -3.49 0.18
CA ILE A 130 2.30 -4.34 -0.75
C ILE A 130 3.06 -5.36 0.08
N THR A 131 2.94 -6.62 -0.28
CA THR A 131 3.61 -7.75 0.37
C THR A 131 4.51 -8.49 -0.61
N ASP A 132 5.54 -9.14 -0.10
CA ASP A 132 6.26 -10.22 -0.77
C ASP A 132 6.07 -11.50 0.03
N ASN A 133 5.43 -12.50 -0.56
CA ASN A 133 5.08 -13.75 0.11
C ASN A 133 4.30 -13.50 1.42
N ARG A 134 3.32 -12.59 1.37
CA ARG A 134 2.50 -12.10 2.52
C ARG A 134 3.27 -11.35 3.62
N ILE A 135 4.55 -11.07 3.43
CA ILE A 135 5.34 -10.22 4.34
C ILE A 135 5.21 -8.77 3.87
N PRO A 136 4.70 -7.84 4.70
CA PRO A 136 4.60 -6.42 4.35
C PRO A 136 5.96 -5.81 3.98
N ILE A 137 6.02 -5.11 2.86
CA ILE A 137 7.22 -4.42 2.35
C ILE A 137 6.98 -2.94 2.04
N PHE A 138 5.72 -2.52 1.88
CA PHE A 138 5.31 -1.13 1.70
C PHE A 138 3.85 -0.97 2.12
N SER A 139 3.47 0.21 2.61
CA SER A 139 2.08 0.54 2.91
C SER A 139 1.73 1.95 2.45
N GLY A 140 0.47 2.16 2.13
CA GLY A 140 0.00 3.43 1.64
C GLY A 140 -1.52 3.49 1.50
N TYR A 141 -1.97 4.50 0.77
CA TYR A 141 -3.36 4.73 0.45
C TYR A 141 -3.56 4.79 -1.06
N PHE A 142 -4.57 4.12 -1.59
CA PHE A 142 -5.11 4.48 -2.89
C PHE A 142 -5.72 5.86 -2.74
N TRP A 143 -5.19 6.83 -3.47
CA TRP A 143 -5.56 8.24 -3.34
C TRP A 143 -6.16 8.77 -4.63
N SER A 144 -7.42 9.19 -4.58
CA SER A 144 -8.08 9.77 -5.74
C SER A 144 -7.47 11.12 -6.08
N THR A 145 -7.18 11.35 -7.36
CA THR A 145 -6.77 12.68 -7.86
C THR A 145 -7.87 13.74 -7.72
N PHE A 146 -9.11 13.34 -7.39
CA PHE A 146 -10.22 14.24 -7.11
C PHE A 146 -10.45 14.46 -5.60
N SER A 147 -9.61 13.90 -4.74
CA SER A 147 -9.66 14.19 -3.30
C SER A 147 -9.31 15.66 -3.04
N SER A 148 -10.14 16.35 -2.27
CA SER A 148 -9.85 17.69 -1.74
C SER A 148 -9.06 17.65 -0.42
N TYR A 149 -8.79 16.46 0.10
CA TYR A 149 -8.04 16.24 1.34
C TYR A 149 -6.59 15.89 1.02
N GLY A 150 -5.69 16.27 1.93
CA GLY A 150 -4.29 15.85 1.90
C GLY A 150 -4.07 14.54 2.66
N SER A 151 -3.28 13.65 2.08
CA SER A 151 -2.73 12.49 2.80
C SER A 151 -1.46 12.90 3.55
N HIS A 152 -1.18 12.28 4.69
CA HIS A 152 0.08 12.45 5.45
C HIS A 152 0.98 11.22 5.33
N TRP A 153 0.70 10.33 4.40
CA TRP A 153 1.45 9.09 4.17
C TRP A 153 1.74 8.84 2.69
N TYR A 154 2.14 7.61 2.36
CA TYR A 154 2.37 7.21 0.99
C TYR A 154 1.05 7.03 0.23
N CYS A 155 1.04 7.47 -1.02
CA CYS A 155 -0.11 7.41 -1.91
C CYS A 155 0.22 6.66 -3.19
N LEU A 156 -0.73 5.85 -3.66
CA LEU A 156 -0.80 5.41 -5.04
C LEU A 156 -1.96 6.16 -5.69
N SER A 157 -1.63 7.13 -6.54
CA SER A 157 -2.61 8.08 -7.09
C SER A 157 -3.39 7.47 -8.24
N TYR A 158 -4.71 7.65 -8.27
CA TYR A 158 -5.57 7.15 -9.35
C TYR A 158 -6.67 8.14 -9.75
N LYS A 159 -7.12 8.02 -11.01
CA LYS A 159 -8.30 8.73 -11.51
C LYS A 159 -9.53 7.83 -11.36
N PRO A 160 -10.54 8.23 -10.55
CA PRO A 160 -11.76 7.43 -10.39
C PRO A 160 -12.60 7.45 -11.68
N LYS A 161 -13.37 6.38 -11.88
CA LYS A 161 -14.28 6.21 -13.03
C LYS A 161 -13.57 6.40 -14.38
N GLN A 162 -12.31 5.99 -14.47
CA GLN A 162 -11.56 5.97 -15.73
C GLN A 162 -12.14 4.88 -16.64
N GLU A 163 -12.79 5.30 -17.73
CA GLU A 163 -13.24 4.40 -18.79
C GLU A 163 -12.05 3.87 -19.59
N ASN A 164 -12.16 2.61 -20.04
CA ASN A 164 -11.14 1.94 -20.86
C ASN A 164 -9.73 2.04 -20.29
N CYS A 165 -9.58 1.73 -19.00
CA CYS A 165 -8.25 1.75 -18.43
C CYS A 165 -7.37 0.68 -19.09
N ASN A 166 -6.21 1.10 -19.58
CA ASN A 166 -5.18 0.21 -20.11
C ASN A 166 -4.13 -0.06 -19.02
N GLU A 167 -3.22 -0.98 -19.31
CA GLU A 167 -1.98 -1.08 -18.55
C GLU A 167 -1.30 0.29 -18.47
N GLN A 168 -0.99 0.75 -17.26
CA GLN A 168 -0.45 2.08 -17.03
C GLN A 168 0.43 2.13 -15.78
N PHE A 169 1.19 3.23 -15.68
CA PHE A 169 1.93 3.57 -14.49
C PHE A 169 1.08 4.39 -13.53
N PHE A 170 1.14 4.04 -12.26
CA PHE A 170 0.54 4.78 -11.16
C PHE A 170 1.66 5.47 -10.37
N ASP A 171 1.48 6.75 -10.06
CA ASP A 171 2.43 7.50 -9.26
C ASP A 171 2.39 7.04 -7.80
N LEU A 172 3.57 6.70 -7.27
CA LEU A 172 3.81 6.53 -5.85
C LEU A 172 4.40 7.82 -5.30
N THR A 173 3.74 8.44 -4.32
CA THR A 173 4.23 9.68 -3.70
C THR A 173 4.19 9.58 -2.18
N LYS A 174 5.00 10.39 -1.49
CA LYS A 174 4.90 10.67 -0.06
C LYS A 174 4.25 12.03 0.12
N ALA A 175 3.05 12.06 0.67
CA ALA A 175 2.33 13.30 0.97
C ALA A 175 2.59 13.78 2.41
N ASP A 176 2.37 15.08 2.65
CA ASP A 176 2.51 15.74 3.97
C ASP A 176 1.34 16.71 4.18
N GLY A 177 0.13 16.13 4.21
CA GLY A 177 -1.12 16.86 4.41
C GLY A 177 -1.38 17.90 3.34
N MET A 178 -1.99 19.01 3.76
CA MET A 178 -2.32 20.12 2.87
C MET A 178 -1.10 20.92 2.40
N LYS A 179 0.08 20.74 3.02
CA LYS A 179 1.32 21.40 2.58
C LYS A 179 1.88 20.80 1.31
N SER A 180 1.64 19.51 1.08
CA SER A 180 2.09 18.79 -0.11
C SER A 180 1.01 17.80 -0.57
N PRO A 181 -0.13 18.29 -1.09
CA PRO A 181 -1.27 17.44 -1.44
C PRO A 181 -0.97 16.50 -2.62
N MET A 182 -0.06 16.90 -3.51
CA MET A 182 0.42 16.06 -4.61
C MET A 182 1.56 15.10 -4.18
N GLY A 183 2.12 15.33 -2.98
CA GLY A 183 3.26 14.62 -2.45
C GLY A 183 4.57 14.84 -3.22
N THR A 184 5.60 14.15 -2.75
CA THR A 184 6.93 14.08 -3.38
C THR A 184 7.25 12.66 -3.80
N ARG A 185 8.20 12.46 -4.71
CA ARG A 185 8.61 11.10 -5.13
C ARG A 185 9.10 10.30 -3.92
N VAL A 186 8.78 9.01 -3.92
CA VAL A 186 9.23 8.10 -2.87
C VAL A 186 10.74 7.90 -2.97
N ASN A 187 11.46 8.08 -1.86
CA ASN A 187 12.85 7.70 -1.75
C ASN A 187 12.95 6.19 -1.45
N PHE A 188 13.11 5.37 -2.50
CA PHE A 188 13.18 3.91 -2.36
C PHE A 188 14.41 3.39 -1.63
N ARG A 189 15.41 4.23 -1.31
CA ARG A 189 16.53 3.84 -0.43
C ARG A 189 16.06 3.42 0.97
N ASN A 190 14.88 3.89 1.39
CA ASN A 190 14.27 3.51 2.67
C ASN A 190 13.44 2.22 2.58
N PHE A 191 13.31 1.63 1.38
CA PHE A 191 12.44 0.49 1.09
C PHE A 191 13.21 -0.67 0.46
N ASN A 192 14.38 -1.01 1.03
CA ASN A 192 15.27 -2.03 0.48
C ASN A 192 14.57 -3.37 0.22
N LYS A 193 13.69 -3.82 1.12
CA LYS A 193 12.92 -5.05 0.93
C LYS A 193 12.07 -5.01 -0.33
N MET A 194 11.36 -3.90 -0.57
CA MET A 194 10.56 -3.74 -1.80
C MET A 194 11.44 -3.74 -3.03
N VAL A 195 12.53 -2.96 -3.03
CA VAL A 195 13.47 -2.91 -4.17
C VAL A 195 14.05 -4.30 -4.46
N GLU A 196 14.42 -5.05 -3.44
CA GLU A 196 14.92 -6.42 -3.56
C GLU A 196 13.87 -7.37 -4.13
N SER A 197 12.63 -7.36 -3.64
CA SER A 197 11.54 -8.21 -4.16
C SER A 197 11.30 -7.98 -5.65
N PHE A 198 11.26 -6.72 -6.10
CA PHE A 198 11.10 -6.39 -7.52
C PHE A 198 12.35 -6.76 -8.33
N LYS A 199 13.55 -6.61 -7.77
CA LYS A 199 14.80 -7.02 -8.42
C LYS A 199 14.85 -8.53 -8.64
N TYR A 200 14.55 -9.32 -7.62
CA TYR A 200 14.61 -10.78 -7.69
C TYR A 200 13.54 -11.40 -8.58
N SER A 201 12.41 -10.70 -8.78
CA SER A 201 11.37 -11.09 -9.73
C SER A 201 11.57 -10.54 -11.15
N ASN A 202 12.70 -9.88 -11.45
CA ASN A 202 12.99 -9.22 -12.73
C ASN A 202 11.94 -8.16 -13.15
N ARG A 203 11.36 -7.46 -12.16
CA ARG A 203 10.33 -6.42 -12.34
C ARG A 203 10.78 -5.04 -11.87
N LEU A 204 12.08 -4.87 -11.59
CA LEU A 204 12.64 -3.58 -11.18
C LEU A 204 13.15 -2.81 -12.40
N ASN A 205 12.58 -1.62 -12.62
CA ASN A 205 13.06 -0.62 -13.55
C ASN A 205 13.83 0.46 -12.77
N LYS A 206 14.97 0.86 -13.33
CA LYS A 206 15.75 2.00 -12.87
C LYS A 206 15.60 3.04 -13.95
#